data_AF-A0A937KLJ3-F1
#
_entry.id   AF-A0A937KLJ3-F1
#
_cell.length_a   1.000
_cell.length_b   1.000
_cell.length_c   1.000
_cell.angle_alpha   90.00
_cell.angle_beta   90.00
_cell.angle_gamma   90.00
#
_symmetry.space_group_name_H-M   'P 1'
#
loop_
_entity.id
_entity.type
_entity.pdbx_description
1 polymer ?
#
loop_
_entity_poly.entity_id
_entity_poly.type
_entity_poly.pdbx_seq_one_letter_code
_entity_poly.pdbx_strand_id
1 'polypeptide(L)'
;MLRLPTFINLAPVVFVFLWSTGFIVARYATDDAGPLSFLAVRVLCAAAVLAVVALVQSSPRPSRTGVGWSMVAGVGMHAAYLGGVFIAINNGLPSGIGALISGLHPVITAVVGSIVLGEVLRRRRWWGVALGLTGVAVVVGERAAAGIEGVSAGPVAAAAI
;
A
#
# COMPACT_ATOMS: atom_id res chain seq x y z
N MET A 1 -17.19 17.64 15.67
CA MET A 1 -17.93 17.14 14.49
C MET A 1 -17.59 18.00 13.28
N LEU A 2 -16.53 17.68 12.52
CA LEU A 2 -16.15 18.46 11.34
C LEU A 2 -16.97 18.02 10.13
N ARG A 3 -18.11 18.70 9.91
CA ARG A 3 -18.78 18.71 8.60
C ARG A 3 -18.02 19.68 7.69
N LEU A 4 -16.84 19.29 7.22
CA LEU A 4 -16.10 20.08 6.24
C LEU A 4 -15.99 19.27 4.94
N PRO A 5 -16.84 19.52 3.93
CA PRO A 5 -16.68 18.94 2.59
C PRO A 5 -15.25 19.14 2.05
N THR A 6 -14.55 20.18 2.49
CA THR A 6 -13.13 20.42 2.23
C THR A 6 -12.21 19.30 2.74
N PHE A 7 -12.45 18.73 3.93
CA PHE A 7 -11.63 17.62 4.45
C PHE A 7 -11.78 16.37 3.58
N ILE A 8 -13.01 16.04 3.16
CA ILE A 8 -13.28 14.90 2.29
C ILE A 8 -12.61 15.10 0.92
N ASN A 9 -12.62 16.32 0.39
CA ASN A 9 -11.99 16.64 -0.90
C ASN A 9 -10.44 16.65 -0.83
N LEU A 10 -9.86 17.03 0.32
CA LEU A 10 -8.41 17.05 0.53
C LEU A 10 -7.84 15.70 1.00
N ALA A 11 -8.68 14.83 1.56
CA ALA A 11 -8.25 13.54 2.09
C ALA A 11 -7.43 12.70 1.09
N PRO A 12 -7.79 12.58 -0.20
CA PRO A 12 -6.97 11.85 -1.17
C PRO A 12 -5.60 12.47 -1.38
N VAL A 13 -5.50 13.80 -1.40
CA VAL A 13 -4.23 14.52 -1.61
C VAL A 13 -3.32 14.33 -0.40
N VAL A 14 -3.87 14.52 0.80
CA VAL A 14 -3.15 14.31 2.07
C VAL A 14 -2.75 12.84 2.20
N PHE A 15 -3.63 11.91 1.84
CA PHE A 15 -3.33 10.48 1.83
C PHE A 15 -2.17 10.16 0.90
N VAL A 16 -2.19 10.60 -0.37
CA VAL A 16 -1.11 10.36 -1.32
C VAL A 16 0.20 10.91 -0.78
N PHE A 17 0.21 12.14 -0.27
CA PHE A 17 1.41 12.76 0.31
C PHE A 17 1.96 11.95 1.49
N LEU A 18 1.12 11.61 2.48
CA LEU A 18 1.53 10.83 3.65
C LEU A 18 1.87 9.38 3.32
N TRP A 19 1.27 8.81 2.28
CA TRP A 19 1.51 7.44 1.85
C TRP A 19 2.85 7.33 1.11
N SER A 20 3.13 8.26 0.20
CA SER A 20 4.36 8.27 -0.59
C SER A 20 5.61 8.42 0.28
N THR A 21 5.56 9.16 1.38
CA THR A 21 6.70 9.25 2.32
C THR A 21 7.02 7.91 2.98
N GLY A 22 6.05 6.98 3.06
CA GLY A 22 6.25 5.65 3.62
C GLY A 22 7.34 4.83 2.92
N PHE A 23 7.47 4.95 1.59
CA PHE A 23 8.51 4.26 0.82
C PHE A 23 9.90 4.89 1.01
N ILE A 24 9.95 6.20 1.24
CA ILE A 24 11.19 6.91 1.57
C ILE A 24 11.65 6.46 2.96
N VAL A 25 10.75 6.45 3.94
CA VAL A 25 11.02 5.95 5.29
C VAL A 25 11.44 4.48 5.23
N ALA A 26 10.80 3.64 4.42
CA ALA A 26 11.18 2.24 4.27
C ALA A 26 12.62 2.07 3.77
N ARG A 27 13.15 3.00 2.96
CA ARG A 27 14.54 2.96 2.50
C ARG A 27 15.53 3.31 3.63
N TYR A 28 15.25 4.34 4.40
CA TYR A 28 16.20 4.84 5.42
C TYR A 28 16.06 4.09 6.75
N ALA A 29 14.84 3.77 7.17
CA ALA A 29 14.59 3.13 8.46
C ALA A 29 15.13 1.70 8.53
N THR A 30 15.26 1.02 7.38
CA THR A 30 15.82 -0.33 7.32
C THR A 30 17.33 -0.37 7.52
N ASP A 31 18.02 0.76 7.38
CA ASP A 31 19.46 0.85 7.62
C ASP A 31 19.78 0.82 9.13
N ASP A 32 18.90 1.42 9.95
CA ASP A 32 19.07 1.54 11.40
C ASP A 32 18.30 0.48 12.21
N ALA A 33 17.20 -0.05 11.67
CA ALA A 33 16.35 -1.03 12.35
C ALA A 33 15.88 -2.13 11.38
N GLY A 34 15.75 -3.36 11.88
CA GLY A 34 15.22 -4.46 11.06
C GLY A 34 13.83 -4.13 10.47
N PRO A 35 13.55 -4.48 9.19
CA PRO A 35 12.37 -4.02 8.45
C PRO A 35 11.05 -4.34 9.16
N LEU A 36 10.92 -5.56 9.68
CA LEU A 36 9.72 -6.00 10.39
C LEU A 36 9.59 -5.37 11.77
N SER A 37 10.70 -5.13 12.46
CA SER A 37 10.73 -4.51 13.79
C SER A 37 10.28 -3.05 13.70
N PHE A 38 10.82 -2.29 12.74
CA PHE A 38 10.39 -0.92 12.47
C PHE A 38 8.90 -0.87 12.10
N LEU A 39 8.46 -1.76 11.21
CA LEU A 39 7.06 -1.82 10.79
C LEU A 39 6.13 -2.19 11.95
N ALA A 40 6.52 -3.12 12.82
CA ALA A 40 5.75 -3.52 13.99
C ALA A 40 5.53 -2.32 14.93
N VAL A 41 6.59 -1.57 15.26
CA VAL A 41 6.48 -0.36 16.09
C VAL A 41 5.57 0.67 15.41
N ARG A 42 5.76 0.92 14.10
CA ARG A 42 4.93 1.85 13.33
C ARG A 42 3.44 1.49 13.39
N VAL A 43 3.11 0.22 13.19
CA VAL A 43 1.71 -0.27 13.21
C VAL A 43 1.14 -0.25 14.63
N LEU A 44 1.93 -0.54 15.67
CA LEU A 44 1.52 -0.41 17.07
C LEU A 44 1.23 1.04 17.45
N CYS A 45 2.06 2.00 17.03
CA CYS A 45 1.81 3.42 17.23
C CYS A 45 0.50 3.85 16.53
N ALA A 46 0.29 3.43 15.28
CA ALA A 46 -0.94 3.72 14.55
C ALA A 46 -2.17 3.10 15.24
N ALA A 47 -2.07 1.86 15.71
CA ALA A 47 -3.12 1.18 16.45
C ALA A 47 -3.46 1.90 17.77
N ALA A 48 -2.46 2.38 18.51
CA ALA A 48 -2.67 3.15 19.73
C ALA A 48 -3.40 4.48 19.46
N VAL A 49 -2.98 5.22 18.43
CA VAL A 49 -3.66 6.47 18.02
C VAL A 49 -5.10 6.19 17.62
N LEU A 50 -5.34 5.17 16.79
CA LEU A 50 -6.68 4.79 16.35
C LEU A 50 -7.55 4.28 17.52
N ALA A 51 -6.97 3.61 18.51
CA ALA A 51 -7.67 3.19 19.72
C ALA A 51 -8.13 4.40 20.54
N VAL A 52 -7.27 5.40 20.75
CA VAL A 52 -7.65 6.67 21.42
C VAL A 52 -8.79 7.36 20.66
N VAL A 53 -8.68 7.45 19.33
CA VAL A 53 -9.72 8.05 18.49
C VAL A 53 -11.05 7.29 18.62
N ALA A 54 -11.01 5.96 18.62
CA ALA A 54 -12.21 5.14 18.78
C ALA A 54 -12.87 5.31 20.15
N LEU A 55 -12.07 5.45 21.22
CA LEU A 55 -12.56 5.72 22.57
C LEU A 55 -13.21 7.10 22.68
N VAL A 56 -12.58 8.14 22.13
CA VAL A 56 -13.10 9.52 22.15
C VAL A 56 -14.39 9.66 21.33
N GLN A 57 -14.53 8.90 20.25
CA GLN A 57 -15.72 8.93 19.40
C GLN A 57 -16.85 8.01 19.88
N SER A 58 -16.67 7.29 20.99
CA SER A 58 -17.63 6.30 21.49
C SER A 58 -18.07 5.31 20.39
N SER A 59 -17.10 4.87 19.58
CA SER A 59 -17.39 4.07 18.39
C SER A 59 -18.01 2.71 18.77
N PRO A 60 -19.00 2.20 18.00
CA PRO A 60 -19.61 0.91 18.28
C PRO A 60 -18.57 -0.21 18.31
N ARG A 61 -18.71 -1.15 19.25
CA ARG A 61 -17.83 -2.33 19.30
C ARG A 61 -18.09 -3.21 18.07
N PRO A 62 -17.04 -3.68 17.37
CA PRO A 62 -17.22 -4.58 16.24
C PRO A 62 -17.79 -5.92 16.69
N SER A 63 -18.55 -6.58 15.82
CA SER A 63 -19.02 -7.95 16.05
C SER A 63 -17.84 -8.94 16.04
N ARG A 64 -17.99 -10.12 16.67
CA ARG A 64 -16.94 -11.16 16.65
C ARG A 64 -16.52 -11.54 15.23
N THR A 65 -17.49 -11.67 14.32
CA THR A 65 -17.23 -11.92 12.89
C THR A 65 -16.50 -10.74 12.24
N GLY A 66 -16.88 -9.50 12.57
CA GLY A 66 -16.19 -8.30 12.09
C GLY A 66 -14.74 -8.23 12.56
N VAL A 67 -14.45 -8.64 13.80
CA VAL A 67 -13.07 -8.75 14.30
C VAL A 67 -12.29 -9.78 13.50
N GLY A 68 -12.87 -10.95 13.23
CA GLY A 68 -12.22 -12.00 12.42
C GLY A 68 -11.81 -11.48 11.03
N TRP A 69 -12.74 -10.87 10.30
CA TRP A 69 -12.43 -10.27 8.99
C TRP A 69 -11.43 -9.12 9.08
N SER A 70 -11.53 -8.29 10.12
CA SER A 70 -10.56 -7.20 10.34
C SER A 70 -9.15 -7.73 10.60
N MET A 71 -9.02 -8.85 11.31
CA MET A 71 -7.72 -9.50 11.52
C MET A 71 -7.15 -10.06 10.22
N VAL A 72 -7.96 -10.76 9.42
CA VAL A 72 -7.52 -11.27 8.11
C VAL A 72 -7.05 -10.12 7.21
N ALA A 73 -7.86 -9.07 7.11
CA ALA A 73 -7.53 -7.89 6.33
C ALA A 73 -6.28 -7.17 6.87
N GLY A 74 -6.17 -7.01 8.18
CA GLY A 74 -5.03 -6.36 8.83
C GLY A 74 -3.72 -7.13 8.66
N VAL A 75 -3.74 -8.45 8.83
CA VAL A 75 -2.57 -9.31 8.59
C VAL A 75 -2.16 -9.25 7.12
N GLY A 76 -3.13 -9.37 6.19
CA GLY A 76 -2.84 -9.25 4.75
C GLY A 76 -2.22 -7.91 4.38
N MET A 77 -2.81 -6.79 4.82
CA MET A 77 -2.34 -5.47 4.47
C MET A 77 -1.04 -5.08 5.19
N HIS A 78 -0.92 -5.34 6.49
CA HIS A 78 0.19 -4.83 7.28
C HIS A 78 1.35 -5.81 7.44
N ALA A 79 1.08 -7.11 7.58
CA ALA A 79 2.15 -8.09 7.75
C ALA A 79 2.62 -8.66 6.41
N ALA A 80 1.69 -9.08 5.54
CA ALA A 80 2.06 -9.69 4.26
C ALA A 80 2.52 -8.63 3.25
N TYR A 81 1.65 -7.68 2.90
CA TYR A 81 1.97 -6.64 1.91
C TYR A 81 3.07 -5.68 2.40
N LEU A 82 2.80 -4.87 3.45
CA LEU A 82 3.80 -3.89 3.90
C LEU A 82 5.08 -4.55 4.42
N GLY A 83 4.97 -5.71 5.08
CA GLY A 83 6.14 -6.48 5.51
C GLY A 83 6.98 -6.97 4.31
N GLY A 84 6.33 -7.52 3.28
CA GLY A 84 6.97 -7.93 2.04
C GLY A 84 7.69 -6.78 1.33
N VAL A 85 7.05 -5.62 1.23
CA VAL A 85 7.66 -4.40 0.66
C VAL A 85 8.87 -3.94 1.46
N PHE A 86 8.78 -3.88 2.79
CA PHE A 86 9.91 -3.46 3.64
C PHE A 86 11.08 -4.44 3.55
N ILE A 87 10.81 -5.75 3.54
CA ILE A 87 11.83 -6.78 3.33
C ILE A 87 12.47 -6.63 1.95
N ALA A 88 11.67 -6.40 0.90
CA ALA A 88 12.18 -6.22 -0.46
C ALA A 88 13.13 -5.03 -0.55
N ILE A 89 12.75 -3.89 0.03
CA ILE A 89 13.58 -2.67 0.05
C ILE A 89 14.86 -2.90 0.85
N ASN A 90 14.77 -3.57 2.00
CA ASN A 90 15.94 -3.96 2.79
C ASN A 90 16.89 -4.89 2.01
N ASN A 91 16.36 -5.76 1.16
CA ASN A 91 17.12 -6.66 0.30
C ASN A 91 17.59 -6.01 -1.01
N GLY A 92 17.55 -4.68 -1.10
CA GLY A 92 18.11 -3.91 -2.20
C GLY A 92 17.12 -3.51 -3.29
N LEU A 93 15.82 -3.82 -3.15
CA LEU A 93 14.83 -3.31 -4.11
C LEU A 93 14.78 -1.78 -4.03
N PRO A 94 14.96 -1.05 -5.15
CA PRO A 94 14.79 0.40 -5.13
C PRO A 94 13.37 0.78 -4.68
N SER A 95 13.26 1.67 -3.69
CA SER A 95 11.98 2.07 -3.10
C SER A 95 11.00 2.67 -4.13
N GLY A 96 11.53 3.32 -5.16
CA GLY A 96 10.72 3.79 -6.30
C GLY A 96 10.08 2.66 -7.09
N ILE A 97 10.76 1.52 -7.28
CA ILE A 97 10.20 0.33 -7.93
C ILE A 97 9.12 -0.29 -7.04
N GLY A 98 9.39 -0.43 -5.74
CA GLY A 98 8.39 -0.88 -4.77
C GLY A 98 7.11 -0.02 -4.82
N ALA A 99 7.26 1.30 -4.84
CA ALA A 99 6.13 2.23 -4.94
C ALA A 99 5.33 2.07 -6.25
N LEU A 100 5.99 1.82 -7.38
CA LEU A 100 5.33 1.59 -8.67
C LEU A 100 4.57 0.27 -8.68
N ILE A 101 5.15 -0.81 -8.17
CA ILE A 101 4.49 -2.12 -8.04
C ILE A 101 3.24 -1.96 -7.19
N SER A 102 3.36 -1.33 -6.01
CA SER A 102 2.20 -1.04 -5.16
C SER A 102 1.16 -0.13 -5.83
N GLY A 103 1.61 0.78 -6.70
CA GLY A 103 0.76 1.64 -7.52
C GLY A 103 -0.10 0.88 -8.54
N LEU A 104 0.23 -0.38 -8.84
CA LEU A 104 -0.58 -1.26 -9.71
C LEU A 104 -1.75 -1.90 -8.99
N HIS A 105 -1.80 -1.90 -7.65
CA HIS A 105 -2.87 -2.55 -6.89
C HIS A 105 -4.28 -2.14 -7.36
N PRO A 106 -4.59 -0.85 -7.61
CA PRO A 106 -5.91 -0.45 -8.10
C PRO A 106 -6.30 -1.09 -9.45
N VAL A 107 -5.32 -1.30 -10.33
CA VAL A 107 -5.54 -1.97 -11.62
C VAL A 107 -5.86 -3.44 -11.39
N ILE A 108 -5.05 -4.11 -10.56
CA ILE A 108 -5.26 -5.52 -10.21
C ILE A 108 -6.62 -5.69 -9.53
N THR A 109 -6.94 -4.85 -8.55
CA THR A 109 -8.23 -4.87 -7.85
C THR A 109 -9.40 -4.64 -8.81
N ALA A 110 -9.30 -3.71 -9.78
CA ALA A 110 -10.35 -3.47 -10.76
C ALA A 110 -10.57 -4.70 -11.67
N VAL A 111 -9.50 -5.34 -12.14
CA VAL A 111 -9.58 -6.54 -12.98
C VAL A 111 -10.14 -7.71 -12.17
N VAL A 112 -9.59 -7.99 -10.99
CA VAL A 112 -10.05 -9.08 -10.11
C VAL A 112 -11.50 -8.85 -9.70
N GLY A 113 -11.89 -7.62 -9.34
CA GLY A 113 -13.27 -7.27 -9.02
C GLY A 113 -14.22 -7.54 -10.19
N SER A 114 -13.82 -7.21 -11.42
CA SER A 114 -14.63 -7.51 -12.62
C SER A 114 -14.87 -9.01 -12.84
N ILE A 115 -13.88 -9.85 -12.50
CA ILE A 115 -13.94 -11.31 -12.68
C ILE A 115 -14.69 -11.96 -11.52
N VAL A 116 -14.31 -11.65 -10.28
CA VAL A 116 -14.77 -12.32 -9.06
C VAL A 116 -16.15 -11.83 -8.63
N LEU A 117 -16.38 -10.51 -8.73
CA LEU A 117 -17.63 -9.88 -8.30
C LEU A 117 -18.58 -9.62 -9.48
N GLY A 118 -18.16 -9.92 -10.72
CA GLY A 118 -18.95 -9.68 -11.92
C GLY A 118 -19.17 -8.20 -12.25
N GLU A 119 -18.32 -7.31 -11.74
CA GLU A 119 -18.45 -5.87 -11.97
C GLU A 119 -18.21 -5.50 -13.43
N VAL A 120 -19.17 -4.82 -14.06
CA VAL A 120 -19.03 -4.37 -15.45
C VAL A 120 -18.16 -3.11 -15.51
N LEU A 121 -16.92 -3.28 -15.96
CA LEU A 121 -16.02 -2.16 -16.24
C LEU A 121 -16.44 -1.42 -17.51
N ARG A 122 -16.94 -0.20 -17.34
CA ARG A 122 -17.28 0.70 -18.45
C ARG A 122 -16.02 0.95 -19.32
N ARG A 123 -16.19 0.99 -20.65
CA ARG A 123 -15.09 1.15 -21.64
C ARG A 123 -14.07 2.28 -21.33
N ARG A 124 -14.51 3.38 -20.71
CA ARG A 124 -13.64 4.49 -20.26
C ARG A 124 -12.68 4.11 -19.14
N ARG A 125 -13.05 3.20 -18.23
CA ARG A 125 -12.18 2.74 -17.13
C ARG A 125 -11.04 1.86 -17.64
N TRP A 126 -11.28 1.09 -18.71
CA TRP A 126 -10.23 0.32 -19.39
C TRP A 126 -9.11 1.21 -19.96
N TRP A 127 -9.45 2.40 -20.45
CA TRP A 127 -8.43 3.37 -20.87
C TRP A 127 -7.58 3.88 -19.70
N GLY A 128 -8.19 4.14 -18.54
CA GLY A 128 -7.44 4.51 -17.33
C GLY A 128 -6.50 3.38 -16.86
N VAL A 129 -6.99 2.13 -16.90
CA VAL A 129 -6.18 0.93 -16.61
C VAL A 129 -5.01 0.81 -17.57
N ALA A 130 -5.25 0.91 -18.88
CA ALA A 130 -4.21 0.83 -19.90
C ALA A 130 -3.16 1.93 -19.71
N LEU A 131 -3.58 3.18 -19.53
CA LEU A 131 -2.67 4.30 -19.27
C LEU A 131 -1.83 4.10 -18.00
N GLY A 132 -2.44 3.61 -16.92
CA GLY A 132 -1.72 3.31 -15.67
C GLY A 132 -0.68 2.21 -15.85
N LEU A 133 -1.04 1.12 -16.52
CA LEU A 133 -0.12 0.02 -16.84
C LEU A 133 1.04 0.49 -17.72
N THR A 134 0.76 1.30 -18.75
CA THR A 134 1.80 1.88 -19.61
C THR A 134 2.75 2.77 -18.82
N GLY A 135 2.22 3.63 -17.93
CA GLY A 135 3.06 4.48 -17.07
C GLY A 135 4.02 3.68 -16.21
N VAL A 136 3.54 2.60 -15.58
CA VAL A 136 4.40 1.72 -14.77
C VAL A 136 5.42 0.99 -15.64
N ALA A 137 5.02 0.45 -16.80
CA ALA A 137 5.92 -0.25 -17.71
C ALA A 137 7.06 0.64 -18.22
N VAL A 138 6.78 1.91 -18.53
CA VAL A 138 7.79 2.89 -18.96
C VAL A 138 8.82 3.14 -17.84
N VAL A 139 8.36 3.40 -16.61
CA VAL A 139 9.26 3.72 -15.49
C VAL A 139 10.10 2.49 -15.08
N VAL A 140 9.49 1.31 -15.04
CA VAL A 140 10.22 0.06 -14.74
C VAL A 140 11.21 -0.28 -15.85
N GLY A 141 10.83 -0.10 -17.12
CA GLY A 141 11.69 -0.33 -18.29
C GLY A 141 12.92 0.58 -18.32
N GLU A 142 12.75 1.87 -18.02
CA GLU A 142 13.87 2.82 -17.90
C GLU A 142 14.85 2.41 -16.80
N ARG A 143 14.33 1.96 -15.65
CA ARG A 143 15.16 1.53 -14.51
C ARG A 143 15.91 0.22 -14.80
N ALA A 144 15.29 -0.70 -15.53
CA ALA A 144 15.94 -1.93 -16.00
C ALA A 144 17.04 -1.63 -17.03
N ALA A 145 16.77 -0.73 -17.98
CA ALA A 145 17.76 -0.30 -18.99
C ALA A 145 18.95 0.45 -18.37
N ALA A 146 18.73 1.15 -17.25
CA ALA A 146 19.77 1.84 -16.49
C ALA A 146 20.69 0.91 -15.68
N GLY A 147 20.47 -0.42 -15.69
CA GLY A 147 21.35 -1.39 -15.03
C GLY A 147 21.33 -1.30 -13.49
N ILE A 148 20.24 -0.81 -12.90
CA ILE A 148 20.15 -0.65 -11.45
C ILE A 148 20.14 -2.02 -10.76
N GLU A 149 21.20 -2.32 -10.01
CA GLU A 149 21.31 -3.51 -9.16
C GLU A 149 20.19 -3.52 -8.09
N GLY A 150 19.59 -4.69 -7.83
CA GLY A 150 18.50 -4.86 -6.86
C GLY A 150 17.15 -5.32 -7.43
N VAL A 151 17.02 -5.40 -8.76
CA VAL A 151 15.85 -5.98 -9.44
C VAL A 151 16.02 -7.49 -9.63
N SER A 152 16.13 -8.23 -8.52
CA SER A 152 16.12 -9.70 -8.55
C SER A 152 14.70 -10.23 -8.29
N ALA A 153 14.43 -11.46 -8.72
CA ALA A 153 13.07 -12.02 -8.68
C ALA A 153 12.47 -12.10 -7.26
N GLY A 154 13.30 -12.31 -6.24
CA GLY A 154 12.86 -12.45 -4.85
C GLY A 154 12.26 -11.17 -4.25
N PRO A 155 13.02 -10.06 -4.19
CA PRO A 155 12.51 -8.76 -3.73
C PRO A 155 11.32 -8.25 -4.54
N VAL A 156 11.31 -8.47 -5.86
CA VAL A 156 10.17 -8.09 -6.72
C VAL A 156 8.92 -8.89 -6.36
N ALA A 157 9.04 -10.21 -6.17
CA ALA A 157 7.91 -11.05 -5.76
C ALA A 157 7.38 -10.66 -4.37
N ALA A 158 8.26 -10.34 -3.42
CA ALA A 158 7.88 -9.90 -2.08
C ALA A 158 7.16 -8.54 -2.08
N ALA A 159 7.51 -7.63 -2.99
CA ALA A 159 6.85 -6.33 -3.14
C ALA A 159 5.52 -6.38 -3.89
N ALA A 160 5.20 -7.50 -4.54
CA ALA A 160 3.99 -7.69 -5.35
C ALA A 160 2.84 -8.41 -4.61
N ILE A 161 3.02 -8.71 -3.32
CA ILE A 161 2.02 -9.29 -2.41
C ILE A 161 0.96 -8.23 -2.05
#